data_AF-A0A7S2XKJ8-F1
#
_entry.id   AF-A0A7S2XKJ8-F1
#
_cell.length_a   1.000
_cell.length_b   1.000
_cell.length_c   1.000
_cell.angle_alpha   90.00
_cell.angle_beta   90.00
_cell.angle_gamma   90.00
#
_symmetry.space_group_name_H-M   'P 1'
#
loop_
_entity.id
_entity.type
_entity.pdbx_description
1 polymer ?
#
loop_
_entity_poly.entity_id
_entity_poly.type
_entity_poly.pdbx_seq_one_letter_code
_entity_poly.pdbx_strand_id
1 'polypeptide(L)'
;MMAVEIKATREQVEMTDWNIGEPVESSAGEDGDDKLVDAKERAEMEMMLEEEKQMGFWDKIWYGAAGGSAVMQCVSMAWHRSLVTYVAGAVGLLCAPAVAVSQRKLQSTDSLRKYQNLLRGDVNRLMHANDKLTANVDELEVQVGGLQETEQKLDEITKEQGTNTAHLIELINENQTILNKMNANIKGVAMEQLVSVVLRSDRDEDFSIEGTEIRRLQLRLSNIPGIVVNEERFIAKLEKDGSLGGIMQVIRTIEIDDLPEEERIFMIDESQLKK
;
A
#
# COMPACT_ATOMS: atom_id res chain seq x y z
N MET A 1 -14.26 -16.67 -40.64
CA MET A 1 -14.07 -15.25 -40.28
C MET A 1 -14.08 -15.05 -38.77
N MET A 2 -13.26 -15.78 -38.00
CA MET A 2 -13.17 -15.64 -36.53
C MET A 2 -11.72 -15.65 -36.01
N ALA A 3 -10.73 -15.59 -36.91
CA ALA A 3 -9.31 -15.64 -36.53
C ALA A 3 -8.65 -14.25 -36.43
N VAL A 4 -9.41 -13.17 -36.61
CA VAL A 4 -8.87 -11.79 -36.68
C VAL A 4 -9.12 -11.02 -35.37
N GLU A 5 -10.10 -11.41 -34.54
CA GLU A 5 -10.43 -10.66 -33.31
C GLU A 5 -9.57 -11.00 -32.09
N ILE A 6 -8.79 -12.09 -32.11
CA ILE A 6 -7.94 -12.46 -30.95
C ILE A 6 -6.60 -11.72 -30.95
N LYS A 7 -6.23 -11.03 -32.05
CA LYS A 7 -5.00 -10.21 -32.09
C LYS A 7 -5.19 -8.80 -31.51
N ALA A 8 -6.41 -8.27 -31.47
CA ALA A 8 -6.65 -6.91 -31.01
C ALA A 8 -6.64 -6.78 -29.46
N THR A 9 -6.86 -7.87 -28.73
CA THR A 9 -6.87 -7.88 -27.27
C THR A 9 -5.52 -8.13 -26.61
N ARG A 10 -4.47 -8.46 -27.40
CA ARG A 10 -3.11 -8.65 -26.87
C ARG A 10 -2.26 -7.38 -26.89
N GLU A 11 -2.67 -6.34 -27.63
CA GLU A 11 -1.96 -5.05 -27.71
C GLU A 11 -2.41 -4.02 -26.67
N GLN A 12 -3.42 -4.31 -25.83
CA GLN A 12 -3.87 -3.38 -24.78
C GLN A 12 -3.34 -3.69 -23.37
N VAL A 13 -2.48 -4.71 -23.21
CA VAL A 13 -1.93 -5.10 -21.90
C VAL A 13 -0.50 -4.58 -21.67
N GLU A 14 0.12 -3.90 -22.64
CA GLU A 14 1.49 -3.38 -22.53
C GLU A 14 1.61 -1.89 -22.15
N MET A 15 0.53 -1.21 -21.75
CA MET A 15 0.57 0.24 -21.49
C MET A 15 0.10 0.67 -20.10
N THR A 16 0.35 -0.16 -19.09
CA THR A 16 0.34 0.26 -17.68
C THR A 16 1.71 0.00 -17.09
N ASP A 17 2.71 0.71 -17.62
CA ASP A 17 3.90 1.06 -16.85
C ASP A 17 3.39 1.86 -15.67
N TRP A 18 3.13 1.15 -14.57
CA TRP A 18 2.98 1.77 -13.27
C TRP A 18 4.30 2.46 -13.01
N ASN A 19 4.29 3.77 -13.23
CA ASN A 19 5.22 4.75 -12.72
C ASN A 19 5.24 4.59 -11.19
N ILE A 20 5.97 3.58 -10.73
CA ILE A 20 6.35 3.38 -9.34
C ILE A 20 7.09 4.66 -9.02
N GLY A 21 6.40 5.50 -8.23
CA GLY A 21 6.86 6.83 -7.86
C GLY A 21 8.35 6.77 -7.56
N GLU A 22 9.09 7.64 -8.24
CA GLU A 22 10.44 7.95 -7.84
C GLU A 22 10.45 8.09 -6.32
N PRO A 23 11.41 7.47 -5.60
CA PRO A 23 11.51 7.65 -4.18
C PRO A 23 11.57 9.15 -3.96
N VAL A 24 10.55 9.69 -3.28
CA VAL A 24 10.54 11.07 -2.80
C VAL A 24 11.85 11.18 -2.04
N GLU A 25 12.83 11.85 -2.66
CA GLU A 25 14.06 12.22 -2.00
C GLU A 25 13.61 12.91 -0.74
N SER A 26 13.78 12.21 0.39
CA SER A 26 13.51 12.78 1.69
C SER A 26 14.33 14.05 1.72
N SER A 27 13.66 15.19 1.68
CA SER A 27 14.27 16.47 1.90
C SER A 27 14.85 16.41 3.30
N ALA A 28 16.11 16.00 3.38
CA ALA A 28 17.04 16.32 4.45
C ALA A 28 17.28 17.84 4.38
N GLY A 29 16.19 18.58 4.58
CA GLY A 29 16.13 20.02 4.60
C GLY A 29 16.30 20.47 6.04
N GLU A 30 17.48 21.02 6.29
CA GLU A 30 17.64 22.16 7.20
C GLU A 30 17.44 21.91 8.70
N ASP A 31 18.02 20.83 9.24
CA ASP A 31 18.37 20.76 10.67
C ASP A 31 19.74 21.41 10.98
N GLY A 32 20.36 22.05 9.97
CA GLY A 32 21.68 22.68 10.05
C GLY A 32 21.68 24.12 10.57
N ASP A 33 20.58 24.87 10.38
CA ASP A 33 20.55 26.30 10.69
C ASP A 33 20.24 26.57 12.18
N ASP A 34 19.37 25.79 12.82
CA ASP A 34 19.05 26.01 14.23
C ASP A 34 20.26 25.79 15.15
N LYS A 35 21.18 24.88 14.79
CA LYS A 35 22.41 24.64 15.59
C LYS A 35 23.46 25.74 15.39
N LEU A 36 23.47 26.41 14.24
CA LEU A 36 24.39 27.52 13.96
C LEU A 36 23.94 28.81 14.64
N VAL A 37 22.63 29.04 14.74
CA VAL A 37 22.06 30.18 15.47
C VAL A 37 22.35 30.05 16.97
N ASP A 38 22.11 28.88 17.57
CA ASP A 38 22.38 28.63 18.99
C ASP A 38 23.87 28.75 19.36
N ALA A 39 24.78 28.30 18.48
CA ALA A 39 26.22 28.39 18.72
C ALA A 39 26.73 29.84 18.63
N LYS A 40 26.20 30.62 17.69
CA LYS A 40 26.57 32.03 17.51
C LYS A 40 26.01 32.90 18.64
N GLU A 41 24.76 32.67 19.07
CA GLU A 41 24.17 33.40 20.19
C GLU A 41 24.88 33.10 21.51
N ARG A 42 25.31 31.85 21.76
CA ARG A 42 26.14 31.52 22.93
C ARG A 42 27.50 32.20 22.91
N ALA A 43 28.17 32.23 21.76
CA ALA A 43 29.46 32.92 21.63
C ALA A 43 29.33 34.45 21.80
N GLU A 44 28.25 35.06 21.28
CA GLU A 44 27.96 36.48 21.50
C GLU A 44 27.63 36.77 22.98
N MET A 45 26.93 35.86 23.66
CA MET A 45 26.60 35.98 25.08
C MET A 45 27.83 35.83 25.99
N GLU A 46 28.75 34.91 25.65
CA GLU A 46 30.03 34.75 26.34
C GLU A 46 30.94 35.97 26.14
N MET A 47 31.03 36.51 24.92
CA MET A 47 31.77 37.75 24.66
C MET A 47 31.19 38.96 25.40
N MET A 48 29.85 39.08 25.48
CA MET A 48 29.21 40.16 26.25
C MET A 48 29.43 40.04 27.76
N LEU A 49 29.49 38.82 28.30
CA LEU A 49 29.80 38.57 29.72
C LEU A 49 31.27 38.88 30.06
N GLU A 50 32.21 38.65 29.13
CA GLU A 50 33.60 39.06 29.30
C GLU A 50 33.79 40.59 29.20
N GLU A 51 32.98 41.27 28.38
CA GLU A 51 33.00 42.73 28.26
C GLU A 51 32.48 43.44 29.53
N GLU A 52 31.60 42.78 30.31
CA GLU A 52 31.09 43.28 31.60
C GLU A 52 32.17 43.40 32.70
N LYS A 53 33.33 42.75 32.51
CA LYS A 53 34.49 42.90 33.42
C LYS A 53 35.39 44.09 33.09
N GLN A 54 35.26 44.71 31.91
CA GLN A 54 35.95 45.96 31.64
C GLN A 54 35.13 47.12 32.17
N MET A 55 35.38 47.52 33.42
CA MET A 55 34.88 48.79 33.95
C MET A 55 35.16 49.89 32.94
N GLY A 56 34.08 50.44 32.38
CA GLY A 56 34.15 51.40 31.29
C GLY A 56 35.09 52.54 31.66
N PHE A 57 35.79 53.09 30.67
CA PHE A 57 36.70 54.22 30.86
C PHE A 57 36.04 55.36 31.66
N TRP A 58 34.75 55.59 31.43
CA TRP A 58 33.94 56.57 32.16
C TRP A 58 33.70 56.19 33.64
N ASP A 59 33.51 54.92 33.97
CA ASP A 59 33.38 54.49 35.37
C ASP A 59 34.69 54.67 36.12
N LYS A 60 35.83 54.38 35.49
CA LYS A 60 37.16 54.64 36.09
C LYS A 60 37.37 56.13 36.36
N ILE A 61 36.92 57.01 35.45
CA ILE A 61 36.94 58.46 35.66
C ILE A 61 36.02 58.87 36.80
N TRP A 62 34.80 58.34 36.89
CA TRP A 62 33.86 58.67 37.95
C TRP A 62 34.30 58.20 39.32
N TYR A 63 34.83 56.98 39.46
CA TYR A 63 35.41 56.50 40.72
C TYR A 63 36.68 57.29 41.10
N GLY A 64 37.49 57.67 40.10
CA GLY A 64 38.65 58.55 40.30
C GLY A 64 38.26 59.95 40.78
N ALA A 65 37.24 60.55 40.17
CA ALA A 65 36.71 61.86 40.54
C ALA A 65 36.04 61.83 41.93
N ALA A 66 35.25 60.80 42.22
CA ALA A 66 34.61 60.62 43.52
C ALA A 66 35.65 60.41 44.64
N GLY A 67 36.61 59.51 44.42
CA GLY A 67 37.71 59.27 45.36
C GLY A 67 38.60 60.50 45.57
N GLY A 68 38.94 61.21 44.48
CA GLY A 68 39.70 62.45 44.53
C GLY A 68 38.98 63.55 45.32
N SER A 69 37.66 63.69 45.12
CA SER A 69 36.86 64.68 45.85
C SER A 69 36.79 64.39 47.34
N ALA A 70 36.68 63.11 47.74
CA ALA A 70 36.66 62.71 49.15
C ALA A 70 38.00 63.01 49.84
N VAL A 71 39.11 62.68 49.19
CA VAL A 71 40.46 62.97 49.71
C VAL A 71 40.66 64.48 49.83
N MET A 72 40.25 65.25 48.82
CA MET A 72 40.40 66.70 48.83
C MET A 72 39.55 67.38 49.91
N GLN A 73 38.35 66.85 50.21
CA GLN A 73 37.52 67.31 51.32
C GLN A 73 38.17 67.03 52.68
N CYS A 74 38.77 65.85 52.89
CA CYS A 74 39.52 65.54 54.12
C CYS A 74 40.71 66.49 54.31
N VAL A 75 41.45 66.78 53.24
CA VAL A 75 42.58 67.74 53.28
C VAL A 75 42.09 69.16 53.59
N SER A 76 40.97 69.57 53.00
CA SER A 76 40.36 70.88 53.26
C SER A 76 39.90 71.03 54.72
N MET A 77 39.36 69.97 55.33
CA MET A 77 38.96 69.97 56.75
C MET A 77 40.16 70.04 57.70
N ALA A 78 41.30 69.47 57.31
CA ALA A 78 42.53 69.55 58.11
C ALA A 78 43.13 70.97 58.11
N TRP A 79 42.95 71.71 57.02
CA TRP A 79 43.53 73.04 56.84
C TRP A 79 42.65 74.19 57.37
N HIS A 80 41.31 74.07 57.30
CA HIS A 80 40.38 75.09 57.77
C HIS A 80 39.56 74.60 58.96
N ARG A 81 39.86 75.14 60.16
CA ARG A 81 39.12 74.86 61.42
C ARG A 81 37.82 75.65 61.52
N SER A 82 37.00 75.64 60.48
CA SER A 82 35.68 76.30 60.47
C SER A 82 34.56 75.26 60.61
N LEU A 83 33.52 75.58 61.38
CA LEU A 83 32.39 74.68 61.61
C LEU A 83 31.57 74.44 60.33
N VAL A 84 31.49 75.44 59.45
CA VAL A 84 30.73 75.38 58.19
C VAL A 84 31.28 74.33 57.22
N THR A 85 32.60 74.14 57.18
CA THR A 85 33.24 73.16 56.29
C THR A 85 33.00 71.72 56.72
N TYR A 86 32.85 71.47 58.03
CA TYR A 86 32.50 70.13 58.53
C TYR A 86 31.08 69.72 58.14
N VAL A 87 30.11 70.64 58.25
CA VAL A 87 28.70 70.35 57.88
C VAL A 87 28.57 70.10 56.38
N ALA A 88 29.21 70.93 55.55
CA ALA A 88 29.17 70.77 54.10
C ALA A 88 29.79 69.44 53.63
N GLY A 89 30.94 69.06 54.22
CA GLY A 89 31.57 67.78 53.88
C GLY A 89 30.79 66.56 54.41
N ALA A 90 30.15 66.65 55.58
CA ALA A 90 29.29 65.59 56.09
C ALA A 90 28.08 65.31 55.18
N VAL A 91 27.46 66.36 54.62
CA VAL A 91 26.37 66.22 53.65
C VAL A 91 26.88 65.61 52.34
N GLY A 92 28.05 66.05 51.85
CA GLY A 92 28.67 65.47 50.65
C GLY A 92 28.97 63.97 50.80
N LEU A 93 29.46 63.57 51.97
CA LEU A 93 29.80 62.18 52.27
C LEU A 93 28.53 61.29 52.35
N LEU A 94 27.38 61.85 52.76
CA LEU A 94 26.08 61.16 52.74
C LEU A 94 25.43 61.09 51.35
N CYS A 95 25.67 62.07 50.47
CA CYS A 95 25.14 62.05 49.11
C CYS A 95 25.76 60.96 48.24
N ALA A 96 27.05 60.64 48.42
CA ALA A 96 27.75 59.62 47.63
C ALA A 96 27.09 58.21 47.70
N PRO A 97 26.79 57.63 48.89
CA PRO A 97 26.10 56.34 48.95
C PRO A 97 24.66 56.40 48.44
N ALA A 98 23.95 57.52 48.63
CA ALA A 98 22.58 57.68 48.12
C ALA A 98 22.51 57.63 46.59
N VAL A 99 23.47 58.28 45.92
CA VAL A 99 23.59 58.24 44.46
C VAL A 99 23.99 56.85 43.99
N ALA A 100 24.92 56.17 44.68
CA ALA A 100 25.31 54.80 44.33
C ALA A 100 24.13 53.80 44.38
N VAL A 101 23.23 53.93 45.37
CA VAL A 101 22.01 53.11 45.45
C VAL A 101 21.03 53.43 44.32
N SER A 102 20.88 54.71 43.97
CA SER A 102 20.00 55.14 42.89
C SER A 102 20.50 54.68 41.51
N GLN A 103 21.82 54.68 41.31
CA GLN A 103 22.46 54.18 40.09
C GLN A 103 22.25 52.67 39.93
N ARG A 104 22.31 51.88 41.00
CA ARG A 104 21.99 50.43 40.95
C ARG A 104 20.54 50.17 40.52
N LYS A 105 19.58 50.99 40.98
CA LYS A 105 18.18 50.87 40.54
C LYS A 105 18.00 51.22 39.06
N LEU A 106 18.72 52.23 38.57
CA LEU A 106 18.66 52.58 37.15
C LEU A 106 19.27 51.49 36.26
N GLN A 107 20.37 50.86 36.68
CA GLN A 107 20.97 49.72 35.98
C GLN A 107 20.00 48.52 35.86
N SER A 108 19.15 48.29 36.88
CA SER A 108 18.10 47.25 36.78
C SER A 108 16.97 47.56 35.78
N THR A 109 16.88 48.79 35.27
CA THR A 109 15.85 49.17 34.28
C THR A 109 16.31 48.85 32.87
N ASP A 110 17.62 48.93 32.60
CA ASP A 110 18.19 48.52 31.31
C ASP A 110 18.18 47.00 31.15
N SER A 111 18.36 46.24 32.23
CA SER A 111 18.19 44.78 32.18
C SER A 111 16.75 44.38 31.85
N LEU A 112 15.74 45.09 32.35
CA LEU A 112 14.33 44.85 31.97
C LEU A 112 14.07 45.08 30.47
N ARG A 113 14.68 46.10 29.87
CA ARG A 113 14.59 46.33 28.41
C ARG A 113 15.22 45.19 27.63
N LYS A 114 16.36 44.68 28.09
CA LYS A 114 17.00 43.48 27.50
C LYS A 114 16.09 42.26 27.60
N TYR A 115 15.52 41.99 28.78
CA TYR A 115 14.56 40.89 28.96
C TYR A 115 13.33 41.05 28.08
N GLN A 116 12.81 42.26 27.89
CA GLN A 116 11.68 42.51 27.00
C GLN A 116 12.03 42.20 25.53
N ASN A 117 13.24 42.53 25.08
CA ASN A 117 13.70 42.20 23.73
C ASN A 117 13.91 40.69 23.54
N LEU A 118 14.48 40.00 24.54
CA LEU A 118 14.61 38.54 24.53
C LEU A 118 13.23 37.88 24.48
N LEU A 119 12.28 38.34 25.30
CA LEU A 119 10.93 37.82 25.32
C LEU A 119 10.20 38.04 23.98
N ARG A 120 10.42 39.18 23.32
CA ARG A 120 9.92 39.42 21.96
C ARG A 120 10.53 38.44 20.95
N GLY A 121 11.82 38.14 21.09
CA GLY A 121 12.50 37.13 20.28
C GLY A 121 11.90 35.74 20.47
N ASP A 122 11.73 35.30 21.72
CA ASP A 122 11.12 34.01 22.04
C ASP A 122 9.67 33.91 21.55
N VAL A 123 8.88 34.97 21.71
CA VAL A 123 7.50 35.01 21.19
C VAL A 123 7.48 34.89 19.66
N ASN A 124 8.35 35.59 18.95
CA ASN A 124 8.43 35.46 17.49
C ASN A 124 8.88 34.05 17.08
N ARG A 125 9.85 33.43 17.78
CA ARG A 125 10.27 32.05 17.52
C ARG A 125 9.14 31.05 17.76
N LEU A 126 8.41 31.20 18.86
CA LEU A 126 7.24 30.37 19.16
C LEU A 126 6.11 30.55 18.15
N MET A 127 5.88 31.78 17.68
CA MET A 127 4.91 32.06 16.64
C MET A 127 5.27 31.35 15.33
N HIS A 128 6.53 31.46 14.89
CA HIS A 128 7.01 30.74 13.71
C HIS A 128 6.94 29.22 13.85
N ALA A 129 7.28 28.69 15.03
CA ALA A 129 7.16 27.25 15.29
C ALA A 129 5.70 26.78 15.25
N ASN A 130 4.75 27.60 15.75
CA ASN A 130 3.33 27.29 15.71
C ASN A 130 2.76 27.35 14.28
N ASP A 131 3.16 28.37 13.50
CA ASP A 131 2.78 28.48 12.10
C ASP A 131 3.28 27.27 11.29
N LYS A 132 4.53 26.84 11.50
CA LYS A 132 5.09 25.63 10.87
C LYS A 132 4.34 24.37 11.29
N LEU A 133 4.00 24.25 12.57
CA LEU A 133 3.26 23.08 13.06
C LEU A 133 1.84 23.04 12.49
N THR A 134 1.18 24.18 12.37
CA THR A 134 -0.16 24.28 11.77
C THR A 134 -0.10 23.91 10.28
N ALA A 135 0.89 24.40 9.54
CA ALA A 135 1.09 24.01 8.15
C ALA A 135 1.32 22.49 7.99
N ASN A 136 2.10 21.88 8.89
CA ASN A 136 2.30 20.42 8.88
C ASN A 136 1.02 19.64 9.22
N VAL A 137 0.19 20.15 10.13
CA VAL A 137 -1.11 19.53 10.44
C VAL A 137 -2.03 19.61 9.23
N ASP A 138 -2.10 20.76 8.56
CA ASP A 138 -2.91 20.93 7.34
C ASP A 138 -2.44 19.99 6.22
N GLU A 139 -1.12 19.82 6.04
CA GLU A 139 -0.57 18.88 5.06
C GLU A 139 -0.92 17.42 5.40
N LEU A 140 -0.79 17.02 6.66
CA LEU A 140 -1.16 15.69 7.12
C LEU A 140 -2.66 15.41 6.94
N GLU A 141 -3.52 16.41 7.17
CA GLU A 141 -4.96 16.28 6.95
C GLU A 141 -5.29 16.02 5.48
N VAL A 142 -4.61 16.72 4.56
CA VAL A 142 -4.75 16.47 3.10
C VAL A 142 -4.28 15.06 2.75
N GLN A 143 -3.14 14.60 3.30
CA GLN A 143 -2.63 13.25 3.05
C GLN A 143 -3.58 12.16 3.58
N VAL A 144 -4.15 12.35 4.77
CA VAL A 144 -5.15 11.44 5.35
C VAL A 144 -6.42 11.40 4.50
N GLY A 145 -6.88 12.56 4.01
CA GLY A 145 -8.01 12.63 3.09
C GLY A 145 -7.76 11.86 1.78
N GLY A 146 -6.55 11.98 1.22
CA GLY A 146 -6.13 11.20 0.06
C GLY A 146 -6.09 9.70 0.33
N LEU A 147 -5.58 9.28 1.49
CA LEU A 147 -5.57 7.86 1.88
C LEU A 147 -6.98 7.30 2.03
N GLN A 148 -7.91 8.05 2.64
CA GLN A 148 -9.30 7.63 2.77
C GLN A 148 -9.99 7.46 1.39
N GLU A 149 -9.71 8.35 0.43
CA GLU A 149 -10.20 8.19 -0.94
C GLU A 149 -9.63 6.94 -1.62
N THR A 150 -8.34 6.65 -1.42
CA THR A 150 -7.72 5.43 -1.96
C THR A 150 -8.28 4.15 -1.32
N GLU A 151 -8.55 4.16 -0.01
CA GLU A 151 -9.19 3.04 0.70
C GLU A 151 -10.59 2.77 0.16
N GLN A 152 -11.38 3.83 -0.08
CA GLN A 152 -12.72 3.70 -0.63
C GLN A 152 -12.71 3.11 -2.06
N LYS A 153 -11.77 3.54 -2.90
CA LYS A 153 -11.57 2.96 -4.24
C LYS A 153 -11.13 1.50 -4.19
N LEU A 154 -10.25 1.15 -3.24
CA LEU A 154 -9.81 -0.24 -3.04
C LEU A 154 -10.97 -1.13 -2.55
N ASP A 155 -11.85 -0.64 -1.68
CA ASP A 155 -13.05 -1.36 -1.22
C ASP A 155 -14.06 -1.58 -2.38
N GLU A 156 -14.26 -0.58 -3.24
CA GLU A 156 -15.10 -0.70 -4.44
C GLU A 156 -14.55 -1.76 -5.41
N ILE A 157 -13.24 -1.72 -5.72
CA ILE A 157 -12.58 -2.73 -6.57
C ILE A 157 -12.69 -4.13 -5.95
N THR A 158 -12.52 -4.26 -4.64
CA THR A 158 -12.61 -5.57 -3.96
C THR A 158 -14.02 -6.14 -4.04
N LYS A 159 -15.06 -5.29 -3.94
CA LYS A 159 -16.46 -5.70 -4.12
C LYS A 159 -16.77 -6.12 -5.56
N GLU A 160 -16.24 -5.41 -6.55
CA GLU A 160 -16.37 -5.76 -7.97
C GLU A 160 -15.62 -7.06 -8.33
N GLN A 161 -14.41 -7.25 -7.81
CA GLN A 161 -13.63 -8.48 -8.05
C GLN A 161 -14.22 -9.69 -7.32
N GLY A 162 -14.72 -9.52 -6.09
CA GLY A 162 -15.42 -10.58 -5.35
C GLY A 162 -16.69 -11.06 -6.05
N THR A 163 -17.45 -10.15 -6.67
CA THR A 163 -18.62 -10.52 -7.47
C THR A 163 -18.25 -11.17 -8.80
N ASN A 164 -17.17 -10.71 -9.46
CA ASN A 164 -16.73 -11.30 -10.72
C ASN A 164 -16.18 -12.73 -10.55
N THR A 165 -15.47 -13.01 -9.46
CA THR A 165 -14.99 -14.39 -9.17
C THR A 165 -16.13 -15.35 -8.87
N ALA A 166 -17.15 -14.93 -8.12
CA ALA A 166 -18.35 -15.74 -7.88
C ALA A 166 -19.11 -16.04 -9.18
N HIS A 167 -19.29 -15.03 -10.03
CA HIS A 167 -19.93 -15.17 -11.34
C HIS A 167 -19.12 -16.09 -12.28
N LEU A 168 -17.79 -16.02 -12.25
CA LEU A 168 -16.93 -16.92 -13.02
C LEU A 168 -17.08 -18.38 -12.57
N ILE A 169 -17.15 -18.64 -11.26
CA ILE A 169 -17.39 -19.99 -10.72
C ILE A 169 -18.76 -20.52 -11.17
N GLU A 170 -19.78 -19.67 -11.16
CA GLU A 170 -21.12 -20.01 -11.66
C GLU A 170 -21.07 -20.40 -13.14
N LEU A 171 -20.41 -19.61 -13.99
CA LEU A 171 -20.25 -19.91 -15.42
C LEU A 171 -19.47 -21.21 -15.67
N ILE A 172 -18.46 -21.52 -14.86
CA ILE A 172 -17.72 -22.78 -14.98
C ILE A 172 -18.62 -23.97 -14.62
N ASN A 173 -19.42 -23.86 -13.55
CA ASN A 173 -20.38 -24.89 -13.16
C ASN A 173 -21.49 -25.09 -14.21
N GLU A 174 -21.97 -24.00 -14.80
CA GLU A 174 -22.94 -24.06 -15.89
C GLU A 174 -22.34 -24.74 -17.12
N ASN A 175 -21.11 -24.35 -17.52
CA ASN A 175 -20.40 -24.99 -18.63
C ASN A 175 -20.18 -26.48 -18.38
N GLN A 176 -19.77 -26.88 -17.18
CA GLN A 176 -19.62 -28.29 -16.83
C GLN A 176 -20.95 -29.04 -16.96
N THR A 177 -22.05 -28.42 -16.54
CA THR A 177 -23.40 -28.99 -16.67
C THR A 177 -23.80 -29.14 -18.15
N ILE A 178 -23.48 -28.16 -18.99
CA ILE A 178 -23.73 -28.23 -20.44
C ILE A 178 -22.90 -29.34 -21.08
N LEU A 179 -21.61 -29.45 -20.74
CA LEU A 179 -20.74 -30.52 -21.23
C LEU A 179 -21.26 -31.91 -20.85
N ASN A 180 -21.71 -32.08 -19.62
CA ASN A 180 -22.32 -33.34 -19.17
C ASN A 180 -23.59 -33.68 -19.99
N LYS A 181 -24.43 -32.68 -20.27
CA LYS A 181 -25.63 -32.86 -21.12
C LYS A 181 -25.26 -33.18 -22.57
N MET A 182 -24.23 -32.54 -23.12
CA MET A 182 -23.73 -32.84 -24.46
C MET A 182 -23.18 -34.26 -24.55
N ASN A 183 -22.39 -34.70 -23.58
CA ASN A 183 -21.86 -36.05 -23.52
C ASN A 183 -22.97 -37.10 -23.41
N ALA A 184 -23.98 -36.86 -22.57
CA ALA A 184 -25.17 -37.73 -22.49
C ALA A 184 -25.91 -37.81 -23.84
N ASN A 185 -26.03 -36.68 -24.55
CA ASN A 185 -26.66 -36.66 -25.88
C ASN A 185 -25.84 -37.43 -26.92
N ILE A 186 -24.51 -37.24 -26.95
CA ILE A 186 -23.60 -37.98 -27.85
C ILE A 186 -23.72 -39.48 -27.60
N LYS A 187 -23.70 -39.91 -26.32
CA LYS A 187 -23.90 -41.31 -25.95
C LYS A 187 -25.26 -41.84 -26.40
N GLY A 188 -26.33 -41.05 -26.23
CA GLY A 188 -27.67 -41.40 -26.70
C GLY A 188 -27.74 -41.60 -28.22
N VAL A 189 -27.15 -40.69 -28.99
CA VAL A 189 -27.06 -40.79 -30.46
C VAL A 189 -26.25 -42.02 -30.88
N ALA A 190 -25.11 -42.28 -30.24
CA ALA A 190 -24.29 -43.46 -30.51
C ALA A 190 -25.08 -44.75 -30.21
N MET A 191 -25.80 -44.79 -29.09
CA MET A 191 -26.64 -45.93 -28.70
C MET A 191 -27.78 -46.16 -29.69
N GLU A 192 -28.47 -45.11 -30.13
CA GLU A 192 -29.52 -45.21 -31.16
C GLU A 192 -28.98 -45.79 -32.46
N GLN A 193 -27.81 -45.31 -32.91
CA GLN A 193 -27.15 -45.82 -34.12
C GLN A 193 -26.77 -47.29 -33.98
N LEU A 194 -26.20 -47.70 -32.84
CA LEU A 194 -25.85 -49.10 -32.58
C LEU A 194 -27.09 -50.00 -32.59
N VAL A 195 -28.17 -49.61 -31.92
CA VAL A 195 -29.43 -50.35 -31.91
C VAL A 195 -30.02 -50.46 -33.31
N SER A 196 -30.01 -49.37 -34.09
CA SER A 196 -30.49 -49.38 -35.48
C SER A 196 -29.67 -50.33 -36.35
N VAL A 197 -28.35 -50.37 -36.17
CA VAL A 197 -27.47 -51.28 -36.90
C VAL A 197 -27.68 -52.74 -36.52
N VAL A 198 -27.91 -53.04 -35.24
CA VAL A 198 -28.25 -54.38 -34.75
C VAL A 198 -29.58 -54.84 -35.35
N LEU A 199 -30.64 -54.04 -35.24
CA LEU A 199 -31.97 -54.36 -35.77
C LEU A 199 -31.99 -54.53 -37.30
N ARG A 200 -31.15 -53.79 -38.04
CA ARG A 200 -31.04 -53.95 -39.50
C ARG A 200 -30.22 -55.18 -39.91
N SER A 201 -29.45 -55.75 -38.99
CA SER A 201 -28.54 -56.87 -39.27
C SER A 201 -29.18 -58.23 -39.07
N ASP A 202 -30.15 -58.31 -38.16
CA ASP A 202 -31.13 -59.39 -38.05
C ASP A 202 -31.98 -59.42 -39.33
N ARG A 203 -31.94 -60.54 -40.07
CA ARG A 203 -32.61 -60.68 -41.37
C ARG A 203 -33.86 -61.55 -41.27
N ASP A 204 -33.85 -62.51 -40.36
CA ASP A 204 -34.91 -63.49 -40.12
C ASP A 204 -35.87 -63.07 -39.00
N GLU A 205 -35.64 -61.91 -38.37
CA GLU A 205 -36.48 -61.32 -37.32
C GLU A 205 -36.65 -62.24 -36.11
N ASP A 206 -35.67 -63.12 -35.88
CA ASP A 206 -35.67 -64.05 -34.75
C ASP A 206 -35.04 -63.45 -33.48
N PHE A 207 -34.55 -62.20 -33.59
CA PHE A 207 -33.89 -61.44 -32.52
C PHE A 207 -32.66 -62.15 -31.94
N SER A 208 -32.02 -63.04 -32.71
CA SER A 208 -30.79 -63.74 -32.37
C SER A 208 -29.75 -63.61 -33.48
N ILE A 209 -28.57 -63.08 -33.17
CA ILE A 209 -27.55 -62.83 -34.18
C ILE A 209 -26.53 -63.97 -34.18
N GLU A 210 -26.65 -64.87 -35.16
CA GLU A 210 -25.81 -66.07 -35.27
C GLU A 210 -25.00 -66.14 -36.58
N GLY A 211 -23.86 -66.82 -36.51
CA GLY A 211 -23.06 -67.26 -37.67
C GLY A 211 -22.71 -66.14 -38.66
N THR A 212 -23.38 -66.13 -39.82
CA THR A 212 -23.08 -65.17 -40.91
C THR A 212 -23.54 -63.75 -40.60
N GLU A 213 -24.46 -63.57 -39.66
CA GLU A 213 -25.01 -62.27 -39.29
C GLU A 213 -24.05 -61.47 -38.40
N ILE A 214 -23.31 -62.16 -37.54
CA ILE A 214 -22.23 -61.58 -36.71
C ILE A 214 -21.21 -60.85 -37.59
N ARG A 215 -20.79 -61.47 -38.71
CA ARG A 215 -19.83 -60.85 -39.64
C ARG A 215 -20.40 -59.60 -40.34
N ARG A 216 -21.69 -59.60 -40.69
CA ARG A 216 -22.34 -58.42 -41.29
C ARG A 216 -22.49 -57.30 -40.27
N LEU A 217 -22.85 -57.66 -39.04
CA LEU A 217 -22.97 -56.71 -37.94
C LEU A 217 -21.61 -56.06 -37.66
N GLN A 218 -20.54 -56.84 -37.59
CA GLN A 218 -19.16 -56.35 -37.41
C GLN A 218 -18.77 -55.33 -38.49
N LEU A 219 -19.00 -55.65 -39.77
CA LEU A 219 -18.69 -54.74 -40.89
C LEU A 219 -19.50 -53.43 -40.85
N ARG A 220 -20.73 -53.48 -40.33
CA ARG A 220 -21.57 -52.29 -40.21
C ARG A 220 -21.17 -51.45 -39.01
N LEU A 221 -20.82 -52.09 -37.89
CA LEU A 221 -20.37 -51.44 -36.67
C LEU A 221 -19.02 -50.73 -36.87
N SER A 222 -18.08 -51.32 -37.60
CA SER A 222 -16.79 -50.70 -37.90
C SER A 222 -16.89 -49.50 -38.86
N ASN A 223 -18.04 -49.34 -39.52
CA ASN A 223 -18.31 -48.23 -40.44
C ASN A 223 -19.17 -47.12 -39.81
N ILE A 224 -19.49 -47.19 -38.51
CA ILE A 224 -20.19 -46.12 -37.81
C ILE A 224 -19.19 -45.00 -37.47
N PRO A 225 -19.44 -43.74 -37.90
CA PRO A 225 -18.55 -42.63 -37.60
C PRO A 225 -18.50 -42.35 -36.10
N GLY A 226 -17.28 -42.29 -35.55
CA GLY A 226 -17.05 -41.92 -34.14
C GLY A 226 -17.20 -43.04 -33.12
N ILE A 227 -17.40 -44.29 -33.54
CA ILE A 227 -17.40 -45.45 -32.64
C ILE A 227 -16.28 -46.41 -33.06
N VAL A 228 -15.32 -46.61 -32.17
CA VAL A 228 -14.27 -47.63 -32.33
C VAL A 228 -14.71 -48.86 -31.55
N VAL A 229 -14.91 -49.98 -32.25
CA VAL A 229 -15.36 -51.25 -31.67
C VAL A 229 -14.16 -52.19 -31.52
N ASN A 230 -14.00 -52.77 -30.33
CA ASN A 230 -13.09 -53.90 -30.15
C ASN A 230 -13.78 -55.17 -30.64
N GLU A 231 -13.48 -55.54 -31.88
CA GLU A 231 -14.15 -56.64 -32.60
C GLU A 231 -14.00 -57.98 -31.87
N GLU A 232 -12.81 -58.29 -31.34
CA GLU A 232 -12.53 -59.55 -30.65
C GLU A 232 -13.39 -59.71 -29.39
N ARG A 233 -13.50 -58.65 -28.58
CA ARG A 233 -14.30 -58.66 -27.35
C ARG A 233 -15.79 -58.65 -27.63
N PHE A 234 -16.21 -57.95 -28.68
CA PHE A 234 -17.60 -57.94 -29.10
C PHE A 234 -18.04 -59.35 -29.53
N ILE A 235 -17.25 -60.03 -30.35
CA ILE A 235 -17.52 -61.42 -30.79
C ILE A 235 -17.54 -62.36 -29.59
N ALA A 236 -16.56 -62.27 -28.68
CA ALA A 236 -16.50 -63.13 -27.50
C ALA A 236 -17.71 -62.97 -26.55
N LYS A 237 -18.38 -61.81 -26.54
CA LYS A 237 -19.65 -61.61 -25.82
C LYS A 237 -20.85 -62.11 -26.60
N LEU A 238 -20.91 -61.90 -27.93
CA LEU A 238 -22.00 -62.42 -28.76
C LEU A 238 -22.02 -63.95 -28.85
N GLU A 239 -20.87 -64.61 -28.82
CA GLU A 239 -20.82 -66.09 -28.79
C GLU A 239 -21.39 -66.68 -27.49
N LYS A 240 -21.42 -65.89 -26.40
CA LYS A 240 -21.99 -66.29 -25.11
C LYS A 240 -23.48 -65.97 -25.00
N ASP A 241 -23.90 -64.83 -25.53
CA ASP A 241 -25.29 -64.38 -25.52
C ASP A 241 -25.57 -63.57 -26.79
N GLY A 242 -25.95 -64.28 -27.85
CA GLY A 242 -26.30 -63.71 -29.15
C GLY A 242 -27.73 -63.15 -29.21
N SER A 243 -28.48 -63.21 -28.11
CA SER A 243 -29.82 -62.66 -28.04
C SER A 243 -29.79 -61.13 -28.11
N LEU A 244 -30.85 -60.51 -28.66
CA LEU A 244 -31.02 -59.06 -28.64
C LEU A 244 -30.87 -58.47 -27.23
N GLY A 245 -31.33 -59.19 -26.20
CA GLY A 245 -31.18 -58.81 -24.80
C GLY A 245 -29.71 -58.73 -24.35
N GLY A 246 -28.92 -59.74 -24.71
CA GLY A 246 -27.47 -59.76 -24.47
C GLY A 246 -26.74 -58.63 -25.18
N ILE A 247 -27.07 -58.40 -26.46
CA ILE A 247 -26.50 -57.31 -27.25
C ILE A 247 -26.86 -55.94 -26.64
N MET A 248 -28.09 -55.77 -26.16
CA MET A 248 -28.52 -54.53 -25.51
C MET A 248 -27.77 -54.29 -24.19
N GLN A 249 -27.44 -55.34 -23.43
CA GLN A 249 -26.57 -55.21 -22.25
C GLN A 249 -25.15 -54.79 -22.62
N VAL A 250 -24.62 -55.32 -23.74
CA VAL A 250 -23.31 -54.93 -24.27
C VAL A 250 -23.31 -53.47 -24.73
N ILE A 251 -24.37 -53.00 -25.39
CA ILE A 251 -24.53 -51.60 -25.81
C ILE A 251 -24.66 -50.67 -24.59
N ARG A 252 -25.41 -51.06 -23.55
CA ARG A 252 -25.52 -50.27 -22.29
C ARG A 252 -24.19 -50.07 -21.58
N THR A 253 -23.18 -50.88 -21.88
CA THR A 253 -21.82 -50.70 -21.32
C THR A 253 -21.20 -49.36 -21.76
N ILE A 254 -21.71 -48.72 -22.82
CA ILE A 254 -21.30 -47.37 -23.27
C ILE A 254 -21.71 -46.26 -22.29
N GLU A 255 -22.76 -46.48 -21.51
CA GLU A 255 -23.28 -45.47 -20.59
C GLU A 255 -22.36 -45.30 -19.37
N ILE A 256 -21.62 -46.36 -18.99
CA ILE A 256 -20.85 -46.44 -17.75
C ILE A 256 -19.44 -45.85 -17.97
N ASP A 257 -19.19 -44.68 -17.39
CA ASP A 257 -17.92 -43.94 -17.54
C ASP A 257 -16.73 -44.55 -16.78
N ASP A 258 -17.00 -45.34 -15.74
CA ASP A 258 -15.99 -45.87 -14.80
C ASP A 258 -15.49 -47.30 -15.12
N LEU A 259 -15.72 -47.83 -16.33
CA LEU A 259 -15.12 -49.12 -16.67
C LEU A 259 -13.61 -48.99 -16.95
N PRO A 260 -12.78 -49.90 -16.42
CA PRO A 260 -11.38 -49.99 -16.81
C PRO A 260 -11.26 -50.20 -18.32
N GLU A 261 -10.24 -49.62 -18.95
CA GLU A 261 -10.02 -49.69 -20.41
C GLU A 261 -9.97 -51.14 -20.93
N GLU A 262 -9.57 -52.07 -20.06
CA GLU A 262 -9.51 -53.50 -20.32
C GLU A 262 -10.88 -54.17 -20.47
N GLU A 263 -11.98 -53.51 -20.11
CA GLU A 263 -13.35 -54.05 -20.26
C GLU A 263 -14.19 -53.26 -21.27
N ARG A 264 -13.69 -52.13 -21.78
CA ARG A 264 -14.39 -51.32 -22.78
C ARG A 264 -14.43 -52.04 -24.13
N ILE A 265 -15.64 -52.23 -24.64
CA ILE A 265 -15.91 -52.81 -25.97
C ILE A 265 -16.07 -51.73 -27.02
N PHE A 266 -16.56 -50.57 -26.60
CA PHE A 266 -16.80 -49.41 -27.46
C PHE A 266 -16.02 -48.23 -26.90
N MET A 267 -15.31 -47.53 -27.79
CA MET A 267 -14.69 -46.25 -27.49
C MET A 267 -15.32 -45.21 -28.41
N ILE A 268 -15.84 -44.13 -27.82
CA ILE A 268 -16.39 -43.02 -28.59
C ILE A 268 -15.23 -42.08 -28.93
N ASP A 269 -14.92 -41.94 -30.22
CA ASP A 269 -14.00 -40.92 -30.70
C ASP A 269 -14.77 -39.61 -30.90
N GLU A 270 -14.76 -38.77 -29.87
CA GLU A 270 -15.43 -37.47 -29.90
C GLU A 270 -14.97 -36.55 -31.03
N SER A 271 -13.77 -36.77 -31.60
CA SER A 271 -13.23 -35.93 -32.68
C SER A 271 -14.02 -36.06 -33.99
N GLN A 272 -14.62 -37.24 -34.23
CA GLN A 272 -15.38 -37.54 -35.45
C GLN A 272 -16.86 -37.16 -35.34
N LEU A 273 -17.37 -36.98 -34.11
CA LEU A 273 -18.76 -36.62 -33.83
C LEU A 273 -19.01 -35.10 -33.76
N LYS A 274 -17.95 -34.29 -33.64
CA LYS A 274 -18.00 -32.81 -33.56
C LYS A 274 -18.10 -32.10 -34.93
N LYS A 275 -18.54 -32.77 -36.00
CA LYS A 275 -18.79 -32.14 -37.32
C LYS A 275 -20.19 -31.56 -37.40
#